data_AF-A0AAW9NU08-F1
#
_entry.id   AF-A0AAW9NU08-F1
#
_cell.length_a   1.000
_cell.length_b   1.000
_cell.length_c   1.000
_cell.angle_alpha   90.00
_cell.angle_beta   90.00
_cell.angle_gamma   90.00
#
_symmetry.space_group_name_H-M   'P 1'
#
loop_
_entity.id
_entity.type
_entity.pdbx_description
1 polymer ?
#
loop_
_entity_poly.entity_id
_entity_poly.type
_entity_poly.pdbx_seq_one_letter_code
_entity_poly.pdbx_strand_id
1 'polypeptide(L)'
;MEKEVDGGRALYDLLGMEPAPKIQELFDTATPERGRFSISIETLGDYVGDYVFATILVEDHNDLPTTWKSLEVVKNKKVIELDPKYYFASDPLSALYQAEEMVDKIEELAKSKQ
;
A
#
# COMPACT_ATOMS: atom_id res chain seq x y z
N MET A 1 9.02 2.85 15.50
CA MET A 1 8.42 3.90 14.65
C MET A 1 7.03 3.44 14.31
N GLU A 2 6.03 4.27 14.58
CA GLU A 2 4.62 3.90 14.43
C GLU A 2 4.28 3.76 12.94
N LYS A 3 4.44 2.55 12.39
CA LYS A 3 3.91 2.12 11.07
C LYS A 3 2.40 1.90 11.16
N GLU A 4 1.70 2.74 11.91
CA GLU A 4 0.46 2.28 12.54
C GLU A 4 -0.73 2.34 11.59
N VAL A 5 -0.83 3.33 10.71
CA VAL A 5 -2.07 3.60 9.97
C VAL A 5 -2.04 3.05 8.54
N ASP A 6 -3.21 3.02 7.89
CA ASP A 6 -3.40 2.67 6.48
C ASP A 6 -2.93 1.26 6.10
N GLY A 7 -3.04 0.31 7.05
CA GLY A 7 -2.62 -1.08 6.84
C GLY A 7 -1.11 -1.32 6.93
N GLY A 8 -0.31 -0.31 7.26
CA GLY A 8 1.15 -0.46 7.40
C GLY A 8 1.54 -1.53 8.44
N ARG A 9 0.83 -1.56 9.58
CA ARG A 9 1.05 -2.56 10.63
C ARG A 9 0.69 -3.97 10.16
N ALA A 10 -0.44 -4.11 9.47
CA ALA A 10 -0.85 -5.39 8.90
C ALA A 10 0.20 -5.91 7.91
N LEU A 11 0.61 -5.07 6.96
CA LEU A 11 1.50 -5.46 5.88
C LEU A 11 2.93 -5.76 6.37
N TYR A 12 3.52 -4.85 7.14
CA TYR A 12 4.94 -4.93 7.49
C TYR A 12 5.22 -5.66 8.79
N ASP A 13 4.34 -5.56 9.78
CA ASP A 13 4.61 -6.13 11.11
C ASP A 13 3.91 -7.48 11.32
N LEU A 14 2.68 -7.66 10.82
CA LEU A 14 1.96 -8.94 10.93
C LEU A 14 2.30 -9.91 9.80
N LEU A 15 2.27 -9.46 8.55
CA LEU A 15 2.58 -10.29 7.39
C LEU A 15 4.09 -10.38 7.09
N GLY A 16 4.89 -9.49 7.67
CA GLY A 16 6.35 -9.50 7.52
C GLY A 16 6.82 -9.21 6.09
N MET A 17 6.02 -8.49 5.30
CA MET A 17 6.39 -8.12 3.94
C MET A 17 7.58 -7.16 3.94
N GLU A 18 8.43 -7.26 2.92
CA GLU A 18 9.57 -6.36 2.78
C GLU A 18 9.15 -5.05 2.10
N PRO A 19 9.45 -3.88 2.68
CA PRO A 19 9.23 -2.60 2.01
C PRO A 19 10.19 -2.44 0.83
N ALA A 20 9.78 -1.67 -0.18
CA ALA A 20 10.67 -1.25 -1.25
C ALA A 20 11.88 -0.48 -0.67
N PRO A 21 13.08 -0.54 -1.28
CA PRO A 21 14.29 0.06 -0.69
C PRO A 21 14.14 1.53 -0.30
N LYS A 22 13.47 2.33 -1.13
CA LYS A 22 13.24 3.76 -0.86
C LYS A 22 12.19 4.02 0.21
N ILE A 23 11.24 3.09 0.43
CA ILE A 23 10.31 3.13 1.56
C ILE A 23 11.04 2.78 2.86
N GLN A 24 11.94 1.79 2.83
CA GLN A 24 12.79 1.46 3.97
C GLN A 24 13.68 2.65 4.36
N GLU A 25 14.30 3.29 3.37
CA GLU A 25 15.07 4.53 3.59
C GLU A 25 14.21 5.63 4.23
N LEU A 26 12.97 5.84 3.78
CA LEU A 26 12.05 6.80 4.41
C LEU A 26 11.76 6.44 5.87
N PHE A 27 11.52 5.16 6.17
CA PHE A 27 11.34 4.72 7.54
C PHE A 27 12.58 5.04 8.38
N ASP A 28 13.78 4.78 7.88
CA ASP A 28 15.00 4.93 8.66
C ASP A 28 15.44 6.40 8.84
N THR A 29 15.05 7.29 7.92
CA THR A 29 15.59 8.66 7.83
C THR A 29 14.60 9.77 8.17
N ALA A 30 13.30 9.49 8.13
CA ALA A 30 12.26 10.50 8.28
C ALA A 30 11.26 10.15 9.39
N THR A 31 10.69 11.20 9.98
CA THR A 31 9.62 11.05 10.97
C THR A 31 8.27 11.16 10.27
N PRO A 32 7.39 10.16 10.39
CA PRO A 32 6.06 10.23 9.79
C PRO A 32 5.17 11.26 10.50
N GLU A 33 4.30 11.92 9.75
CA GLU A 33 3.21 12.72 10.30
C GLU A 33 1.98 11.82 10.44
N ARG A 34 1.52 11.60 11.69
CA ARG A 34 0.37 10.72 11.99
C ARG A 34 0.50 9.32 11.36
N GLY A 35 1.71 8.77 11.37
CA GLY A 35 2.01 7.45 10.79
C GLY A 35 2.08 7.43 9.26
N ARG A 36 2.11 8.58 8.58
CA ARG A 36 2.18 8.70 7.11
C ARG A 36 3.39 9.50 6.65
N PHE A 37 3.81 9.24 5.42
CA PHE A 37 4.75 10.07 4.68
C PHE A 37 4.04 10.70 3.49
N SER A 38 4.27 11.98 3.26
CA SER A 38 3.81 12.66 2.05
C SER A 38 4.93 12.72 1.02
N ILE A 39 4.67 12.23 -0.18
CA ILE A 39 5.61 12.24 -1.31
C ILE A 39 5.01 12.96 -2.51
N SER A 40 5.85 13.51 -3.38
CA SER A 40 5.39 14.08 -4.66
C SER A 40 4.95 12.97 -5.60
N ILE A 41 3.82 13.19 -6.29
CA ILE A 41 3.31 12.27 -7.32
C ILE A 41 4.32 12.07 -8.47
N GLU A 42 5.17 13.07 -8.74
CA GLU A 42 6.22 12.97 -9.75
C GLU A 42 7.31 11.97 -9.37
N THR A 43 7.55 11.79 -8.07
CA THR A 43 8.55 10.87 -7.51
C THR A 43 7.97 9.52 -7.11
N LEU A 44 6.66 9.30 -7.31
CA LEU A 44 5.96 8.10 -6.83
C LEU A 44 6.62 6.81 -7.34
N GLY A 45 7.08 6.80 -8.59
CA GLY A 45 7.70 5.63 -9.21
C GLY A 45 8.91 5.08 -8.43
N ASP A 46 9.64 5.94 -7.73
CA ASP A 46 10.82 5.52 -6.96
C ASP A 46 10.47 4.75 -5.67
N TYR A 47 9.21 4.85 -5.23
CA TYR A 47 8.70 4.25 -4.01
C TYR A 47 7.88 2.98 -4.28
N VAL A 48 7.67 2.64 -5.56
CA VAL A 48 6.90 1.46 -5.97
C VAL A 48 7.78 0.21 -5.92
N GLY A 49 7.31 -0.81 -5.19
CA GLY A 49 7.90 -2.14 -5.17
C GLY A 49 7.32 -3.07 -6.23
N ASP A 50 7.51 -4.38 -6.05
CA ASP A 50 6.97 -5.41 -6.95
C ASP A 50 5.44 -5.39 -7.04
N TYR A 51 4.79 -5.06 -5.92
CA TYR A 51 3.35 -4.93 -5.74
C TYR A 51 3.05 -3.67 -4.96
N VAL A 52 1.85 -3.12 -5.16
CA VAL A 52 1.38 -1.94 -4.42
C VAL A 52 0.01 -2.25 -3.83
N PHE A 53 -0.10 -2.11 -2.52
CA PHE A 53 -1.39 -2.00 -1.84
C PHE A 53 -1.80 -0.53 -1.86
N ALA A 54 -3.01 -0.24 -2.34
CA ALA A 54 -3.46 1.13 -2.51
C ALA A 54 -4.90 1.32 -2.02
N THR A 55 -5.12 2.34 -1.21
CA THR A 55 -6.45 2.90 -0.94
C THR A 55 -6.66 4.10 -1.87
N ILE A 56 -7.53 3.95 -2.87
CA ILE A 56 -7.81 4.99 -3.84
C ILE A 56 -9.05 5.78 -3.39
N LEU A 57 -8.93 7.10 -3.27
CA LEU A 57 -9.99 7.98 -2.75
C LEU A 57 -10.74 8.76 -3.85
N VAL A 58 -10.43 8.53 -5.13
CA VAL A 58 -11.18 9.14 -6.24
C VAL A 58 -12.43 8.30 -6.54
N GLU A 59 -13.51 8.96 -6.97
CA GLU A 59 -14.74 8.28 -7.37
C GLU A 59 -14.61 7.59 -8.73
N ASP A 60 -13.89 8.21 -9.68
CA ASP A 60 -13.60 7.67 -11.00
C ASP A 60 -12.08 7.44 -11.16
N HIS A 61 -11.67 6.19 -11.42
CA HIS A 61 -10.27 5.84 -11.71
C HIS A 61 -9.72 6.55 -12.97
N ASN A 62 -10.58 7.07 -13.85
CA ASN A 62 -10.17 7.93 -14.96
C ASN A 62 -9.60 9.27 -14.49
N ASP A 63 -9.88 9.72 -13.27
CA ASP A 63 -9.32 10.95 -12.70
C ASP A 63 -7.92 10.74 -12.12
N LEU A 64 -7.44 9.49 -12.03
CA LEU A 64 -6.09 9.21 -11.56
C LEU A 64 -5.03 9.85 -12.49
N PRO A 65 -3.97 10.43 -11.91
CA PRO A 65 -2.96 11.14 -12.68
C PRO A 65 -2.22 10.20 -13.65
N THR A 66 -1.78 10.75 -14.78
CA THR A 66 -1.04 9.96 -15.79
C THR A 66 0.22 9.33 -15.23
N THR A 67 0.88 9.98 -14.27
CA THR A 67 2.04 9.45 -13.54
C THR A 67 1.72 8.18 -12.74
N TRP A 68 0.51 8.04 -12.20
CA TRP A 68 0.06 6.78 -11.60
C TRP A 68 -0.19 5.72 -12.67
N LYS A 69 -1.00 6.05 -13.67
CA LYS A 69 -1.40 5.11 -14.74
C LYS A 69 -0.22 4.60 -15.58
N SER A 70 0.88 5.36 -15.62
CA SER A 70 2.08 5.00 -16.39
C SER A 70 2.99 4.00 -15.67
N LEU A 71 2.81 3.77 -14.36
CA LEU A 71 3.64 2.85 -13.58
C LEU A 71 3.53 1.42 -14.09
N GLU A 72 4.65 0.71 -14.10
CA GLU A 72 4.68 -0.70 -14.53
C GLU A 72 3.82 -1.59 -13.65
N VAL A 73 3.78 -1.33 -12.33
CA VAL A 73 2.94 -2.07 -11.38
C VAL A 73 1.45 -1.96 -11.74
N VAL A 74 1.00 -0.79 -12.22
CA VAL A 74 -0.38 -0.54 -12.63
C VAL A 74 -0.67 -1.26 -13.94
N LYS A 75 0.20 -1.09 -14.94
CA LYS A 75 0.05 -1.75 -16.25
C LYS A 75 0.04 -3.27 -16.15
N ASN A 76 0.84 -3.81 -15.24
CA ASN A 76 0.98 -5.25 -15.03
C ASN A 76 -0.05 -5.82 -14.03
N LYS A 77 -1.08 -5.05 -13.65
CA LYS A 77 -2.15 -5.47 -12.72
C LYS A 77 -1.58 -6.03 -11.40
N LYS A 78 -0.55 -5.37 -10.87
CA LYS A 78 0.08 -5.71 -9.58
C LYS A 78 -0.30 -4.73 -8.48
N VAL A 79 -1.37 -3.97 -8.69
CA VAL A 79 -1.99 -3.12 -7.67
C VAL A 79 -3.11 -3.92 -7.01
N ILE A 80 -3.07 -3.96 -5.68
CA ILE A 80 -4.08 -4.56 -4.83
C ILE A 80 -4.85 -3.41 -4.18
N GLU A 81 -6.04 -3.14 -4.68
CA GLU A 81 -6.89 -2.08 -4.14
C GLU A 81 -7.59 -2.53 -2.85
N LEU A 82 -7.50 -1.67 -1.86
CA LEU A 82 -8.05 -1.83 -0.52
C LEU A 82 -9.17 -0.80 -0.31
N ASP A 83 -10.27 -1.23 0.31
CA ASP A 83 -11.37 -0.30 0.59
C ASP A 83 -10.96 0.66 1.72
N PRO A 84 -10.81 1.97 1.45
CA PRO A 84 -10.32 2.94 2.43
C PRO A 84 -11.13 2.94 3.74
N LYS A 85 -12.41 2.55 3.70
CA LYS A 85 -13.28 2.45 4.88
C LYS A 85 -12.70 1.60 6.01
N TYR A 86 -11.92 0.57 5.69
CA TYR A 86 -11.40 -0.39 6.67
C TYR A 86 -9.95 -0.14 7.07
N TYR A 87 -9.23 0.71 6.35
CA TYR A 87 -7.77 0.85 6.50
C TYR A 87 -7.33 2.08 7.30
N PHE A 88 -8.23 3.02 7.59
CA PHE A 88 -7.89 4.18 8.42
C PHE A 88 -7.57 3.83 9.90
N ALA A 89 -8.14 2.75 10.42
CA ALA A 89 -7.93 2.32 11.79
C ALA A 89 -6.70 1.41 11.91
N SER A 90 -6.07 1.42 13.09
CA SER A 90 -4.82 0.70 13.37
C SER A 90 -4.82 -0.05 14.69
N ASP A 91 -5.96 -0.11 15.37
CA ASP A 91 -6.09 -0.87 16.61
C ASP A 91 -5.86 -2.36 16.35
N PRO A 92 -5.53 -3.15 17.40
CA PRO A 92 -5.17 -4.55 17.22
C PRO A 92 -6.21 -5.38 16.48
N LEU A 93 -7.51 -5.07 16.63
CA LEU A 93 -8.56 -5.81 15.95
C LEU A 93 -8.58 -5.45 14.46
N SER A 94 -8.54 -4.15 14.13
CA SER A 94 -8.45 -3.70 12.74
C SER A 94 -7.22 -4.24 12.03
N ALA A 95 -6.05 -4.24 12.68
CA ALA A 95 -4.82 -4.74 12.08
C ALA A 95 -4.89 -6.23 11.73
N LEU A 96 -5.54 -7.04 12.56
CA LEU A 96 -5.75 -8.47 12.27
C LEU A 96 -6.67 -8.67 11.06
N TYR A 97 -7.81 -7.97 11.02
CA TYR A 97 -8.73 -8.06 9.88
C TYR A 97 -8.10 -7.59 8.57
N GLN A 98 -7.33 -6.50 8.62
CA GLN A 98 -6.59 -5.99 7.47
C GLN A 98 -5.56 -7.02 6.97
N ALA A 99 -4.86 -7.69 7.87
CA ALA A 99 -3.89 -8.72 7.49
C ALA A 99 -4.59 -9.93 6.82
N GLU A 100 -5.72 -10.39 7.36
CA GLU A 100 -6.51 -11.47 6.75
C GLU A 100 -7.01 -11.08 5.34
N GLU A 101 -7.60 -9.89 5.18
CA GLU A 101 -8.07 -9.42 3.87
C GLU A 101 -6.93 -9.25 2.86
N MET A 102 -5.77 -8.75 3.29
CA MET A 102 -4.59 -8.65 2.44
C MET A 102 -4.13 -10.02 1.95
N VAL A 103 -4.13 -11.05 2.81
CA VAL A 103 -3.79 -12.43 2.42
C VAL A 103 -4.77 -12.96 1.40
N ASP A 104 -6.08 -12.79 1.63
CA ASP A 104 -7.12 -13.23 0.68
C ASP A 104 -6.91 -12.61 -0.71
N LYS A 105 -6.66 -11.30 -0.77
CA LYS A 105 -6.38 -10.59 -2.03
C LYS A 105 -5.09 -11.07 -2.71
N ILE A 106 -4.05 -11.39 -1.95
CA ILE A 106 -2.81 -11.97 -2.49
C ILE A 106 -3.10 -13.33 -3.12
N GLU A 107 -3.89 -14.18 -2.46
CA GLU A 107 -4.24 -15.50 -3.00
C GLU A 107 -5.08 -15.40 -4.28
N GLU A 108 -6.07 -14.50 -4.30
CA GLU A 108 -6.88 -14.24 -5.50
C GLU A 108 -6.00 -13.80 -6.67
N LEU A 109 -5.06 -12.89 -6.42
CA LEU A 109 -4.12 -12.42 -7.42
C LEU A 109 -3.25 -13.57 -7.95
N ALA A 110 -2.75 -14.42 -7.05
CA ALA A 110 -1.93 -15.57 -7.41
C ALA A 110 -2.71 -16.58 -8.28
N LYS A 111 -3.97 -16.86 -7.94
CA LYS A 111 -4.87 -17.74 -8.71
C LYS A 111 -5.20 -17.17 -10.09
N SER A 112 -5.34 -15.85 -10.21
CA SER A 112 -5.65 -15.18 -11.50
C SER A 112 -4.51 -15.23 -12.53
N LYS A 113 -3.29 -15.59 -12.09
CA LYS A 113 -2.10 -15.69 -12.93
C LYS A 113 -1.78 -17.13 -13.38
N GLN A 114 -2.53 -18.12 -12.92
CA GLN A 114 -2.48 -19.51 -13.40
C GLN A 114 -3.44 -19.71 -14.58
#